data_AF-A0A068RK83-F1
#
_entry.id   AF-A0A068RK83-F1
#
_cell.length_a   1.000
_cell.length_b   1.000
_cell.length_c   1.000
_cell.angle_alpha   90.00
_cell.angle_beta   90.00
_cell.angle_gamma   90.00
#
_symmetry.space_group_name_H-M   'P 1'
#
loop_
_entity.id
_entity.type
_entity.pdbx_description
1 polymer ?
#
loop_
_entity_poly.entity_id
_entity_poly.type
_entity_poly.pdbx_seq_one_letter_code
_entity_poly.pdbx_strand_id
1 'polypeptide(L)'
;MVAMAMGQQGQWVIQEDFELDVHRFSHIVSTHLLFDHVDTTMKMFSRTISNRFREEIQIDSMGANDTRCLPLDVQLLKGQISGAIGSYIEDKLPSVWNEHAKALDKTSLEYLIEHFARDLCPPSNVVLNQCLAEHGQQLLSYISHHIAEQLRTTISHIVQHDIPHLFETTQTQVASLLLHFNHPGCHLELNHSSNNNPTWLDLVTDMISHDIKDLLHDVGRIEDSVYQFAILAKTSASPSSTSLNNHRLIDTPHHTL
;
A
#
# COMPACT_ATOMS: atom_id res chain seq x y z
N MET A 1 -15.54 15.71 28.76
CA MET A 1 -14.48 16.65 28.35
C MET A 1 -14.63 16.76 26.84
N VAL A 2 -14.89 17.93 26.26
CA VAL A 2 -15.12 18.03 24.80
C VAL A 2 -13.75 18.05 24.10
N ALA A 3 -13.48 17.08 23.23
CA ALA A 3 -12.29 17.13 22.38
C ALA A 3 -12.49 18.21 21.32
N MET A 4 -11.56 19.17 21.24
CA MET A 4 -11.62 20.28 20.29
C MET A 4 -10.58 20.07 19.19
N ALA A 5 -11.03 19.90 17.95
CA ALA A 5 -10.15 19.92 16.77
C ALA A 5 -10.29 21.26 16.02
N MET A 6 -9.16 21.87 15.65
CA MET A 6 -9.10 23.13 14.92
C MET A 6 -9.38 22.92 13.43
N GLY A 7 -10.53 23.40 12.94
CA GLY A 7 -10.82 23.48 11.50
C GLY A 7 -10.15 24.69 10.83
N GLN A 8 -9.80 24.55 9.54
CA GLN A 8 -9.09 25.54 8.70
C GLN A 8 -9.79 26.92 8.51
N GLN A 9 -10.89 27.22 9.20
CA GLN A 9 -11.58 28.52 9.14
C GLN A 9 -11.96 29.13 10.50
N GLY A 10 -11.34 28.70 11.61
CA GLY A 10 -11.52 29.39 12.89
C GLY A 10 -12.95 29.32 13.47
N GLN A 11 -13.78 28.41 12.96
CA GLN A 11 -15.12 28.15 13.47
C GLN A 11 -15.10 26.84 14.28
N TRP A 12 -15.46 26.95 15.56
CA TRP A 12 -15.60 25.83 16.49
C TRP A 12 -16.68 24.89 15.98
N VAL A 13 -16.30 23.78 15.36
CA VAL A 13 -17.25 22.70 15.06
C VAL A 13 -17.45 21.95 16.38
N ILE A 14 -18.62 22.08 16.98
CA ILE A 14 -19.06 21.17 18.04
C ILE A 14 -19.11 19.80 17.39
N GLN A 15 -18.13 18.96 17.71
CA GLN A 15 -18.12 17.56 17.30
C GLN A 15 -19.28 16.91 18.04
N GLU A 16 -20.41 16.69 17.37
CA GLU A 16 -21.53 15.98 17.98
C GLU A 16 -21.06 14.58 18.37
N ASP A 17 -21.39 14.17 19.60
CA ASP A 17 -21.16 12.80 20.03
C ASP A 17 -22.05 11.88 19.19
N PHE A 18 -21.44 10.89 18.55
CA PHE A 18 -22.16 9.88 17.81
C PHE A 18 -21.55 8.49 18.02
N GLU A 19 -22.42 7.51 17.89
CA GLU A 19 -22.05 6.10 17.94
C GLU A 19 -21.64 5.64 16.54
N LEU A 20 -20.53 4.92 16.47
CA LEU A 20 -20.04 4.28 15.24
C LEU A 20 -19.91 2.77 15.42
N ASP A 21 -20.17 2.05 14.34
CA ASP A 21 -19.98 0.60 14.28
C ASP A 21 -18.50 0.30 14.00
N VAL A 22 -17.84 -0.41 14.91
CA VAL A 22 -16.40 -0.71 14.84
C VAL A 22 -16.10 -1.57 13.63
N HIS A 23 -16.94 -2.54 13.30
CA HIS A 23 -16.74 -3.41 12.14
C HIS A 23 -16.82 -2.60 10.83
N ARG A 24 -17.81 -1.70 10.71
CA ARG A 24 -17.94 -0.80 9.56
C ARG A 24 -16.76 0.16 9.46
N PHE A 25 -16.30 0.68 10.59
CA PHE A 25 -15.09 1.51 10.65
C PHE A 25 -13.87 0.74 10.15
N SER A 26 -13.62 -0.46 10.67
CA SER A 26 -12.52 -1.33 10.25
C SER A 26 -12.57 -1.64 8.76
N HIS A 27 -13.76 -1.90 8.22
CA HIS A 27 -13.95 -2.13 6.78
C HIS A 27 -13.57 -0.93 5.91
N ILE A 28 -13.93 0.28 6.33
CA ILE A 28 -13.62 1.51 5.59
C ILE A 28 -12.12 1.77 5.64
N VAL A 29 -11.53 1.70 6.82
CA VAL A 29 -10.11 1.95 7.04
C VAL A 29 -9.25 0.90 6.31
N SER A 30 -9.59 -0.39 6.41
CA SER A 30 -8.88 -1.46 5.71
C SER A 30 -8.91 -1.27 4.20
N THR A 31 -10.06 -0.85 3.66
CA THR A 31 -10.24 -0.61 2.22
C THR A 31 -9.36 0.54 1.75
N HIS A 32 -9.32 1.64 2.50
CA HIS A 32 -8.42 2.76 2.22
C HIS A 32 -6.95 2.33 2.28
N LEU A 33 -6.55 1.63 3.33
CA LEU A 33 -5.18 1.13 3.51
C LEU A 33 -4.75 0.20 2.39
N LEU A 34 -5.62 -0.73 2.00
CA LEU A 34 -5.33 -1.68 0.94
C LEU A 34 -5.14 -0.96 -0.41
N PHE A 35 -6.09 -0.12 -0.81
CA PHE A 35 -6.06 0.47 -2.15
C PHE A 35 -5.07 1.62 -2.30
N ASP A 36 -5.01 2.52 -1.32
CA ASP A 36 -4.22 3.74 -1.46
C ASP A 36 -2.75 3.48 -1.10
N HIS A 37 -2.50 2.54 -0.18
CA HIS A 37 -1.15 2.25 0.31
C HIS A 37 -0.61 0.90 -0.18
N VAL A 38 -1.21 -0.23 0.22
CA VAL A 38 -0.63 -1.56 -0.04
C VAL A 38 -0.54 -1.89 -1.54
N ASP A 39 -1.62 -1.67 -2.29
CA ASP A 39 -1.66 -1.90 -3.74
C ASP A 39 -0.69 -0.97 -4.48
N THR A 40 -0.57 0.28 -4.04
CA THR A 40 0.39 1.24 -4.58
C THR A 40 1.82 0.76 -4.35
N THR A 41 2.15 0.30 -3.15
CA THR A 41 3.47 -0.30 -2.84
C THR A 41 3.75 -1.51 -3.72
N MET A 42 2.79 -2.42 -3.88
CA MET A 42 2.95 -3.60 -4.75
C MET A 42 3.24 -3.21 -6.20
N LYS A 43 2.52 -2.21 -6.74
CA LYS A 43 2.73 -1.71 -8.11
C LYS A 43 4.10 -1.06 -8.27
N MET A 44 4.52 -0.24 -7.31
CA MET A 44 5.86 0.38 -7.32
C MET A 44 6.95 -0.68 -7.23
N PHE A 45 6.80 -1.63 -6.31
CA PHE A 45 7.70 -2.79 -6.18
C PHE A 45 7.84 -3.53 -7.51
N SER A 46 6.70 -3.89 -8.12
CA SER A 46 6.67 -4.63 -9.38
C SER A 46 7.36 -3.88 -10.52
N ARG A 47 7.12 -2.58 -10.62
CA ARG A 47 7.74 -1.71 -11.62
C ARG A 47 9.25 -1.56 -11.41
N THR A 48 9.69 -1.38 -10.17
CA THR A 48 11.11 -1.27 -9.82
C THR A 48 11.84 -2.55 -10.20
N ILE A 49 11.31 -3.70 -9.81
CA ILE A 49 11.87 -5.01 -10.16
C ILE A 49 11.89 -5.22 -11.70
N SER A 50 10.78 -4.94 -12.39
CA SER A 50 10.67 -5.00 -13.86
C SER A 50 11.74 -4.15 -14.56
N ASN A 51 11.95 -2.91 -14.11
CA ASN A 51 13.00 -2.04 -14.66
C ASN A 51 14.40 -2.63 -14.44
N ARG A 52 14.68 -3.16 -13.24
CA ARG A 52 15.98 -3.81 -12.97
C ARG A 52 16.21 -5.04 -13.85
N PHE A 53 15.20 -5.87 -14.04
CA PHE A 53 15.29 -6.98 -14.99
C PHE A 53 15.67 -6.54 -16.41
N ARG A 54 15.08 -5.44 -16.89
CA ARG A 54 15.39 -4.89 -18.22
C ARG A 54 16.79 -4.31 -18.31
N GLU A 55 17.29 -3.73 -17.22
CA GLU A 55 18.63 -3.13 -17.13
C GLU A 55 19.73 -4.20 -17.05
N GLU A 56 19.48 -5.30 -16.34
CA GLU A 56 20.46 -6.37 -16.12
C GLU A 56 20.46 -7.42 -17.23
N ILE A 57 19.30 -7.71 -17.83
CA ILE A 57 19.18 -8.67 -18.95
C ILE A 57 19.38 -7.92 -20.27
N GLN A 58 20.64 -7.59 -20.57
CA GLN A 58 21.01 -6.95 -21.82
C GLN A 58 21.41 -7.99 -22.88
N ILE A 59 21.18 -7.63 -24.13
CA ILE A 59 21.53 -8.45 -25.29
C ILE A 59 22.66 -7.74 -26.03
N ASP A 60 23.72 -8.46 -26.36
CA ASP A 60 24.81 -8.00 -27.20
C ASP A 60 24.77 -8.66 -28.56
N SER A 61 25.37 -7.99 -29.55
CA SER A 61 25.49 -8.49 -30.92
C SER A 61 26.96 -8.68 -31.27
N MET A 62 27.38 -9.93 -31.45
CA MET A 62 28.69 -10.28 -31.97
C MET A 62 28.64 -10.34 -33.50
N GLY A 63 29.14 -9.29 -34.16
CA GLY A 63 29.24 -9.24 -35.62
C GLY A 63 29.33 -7.82 -36.17
N ALA A 64 30.54 -7.25 -36.23
CA ALA A 64 30.73 -5.84 -36.55
C ALA A 64 30.57 -5.46 -38.05
N ASN A 65 30.49 -6.42 -38.98
CA ASN A 65 30.67 -6.14 -40.41
C ASN A 65 29.72 -6.89 -41.37
N ASP A 66 28.67 -7.57 -40.89
CA ASP A 66 27.74 -8.30 -41.77
C ASP A 66 26.46 -7.49 -42.01
N THR A 67 26.17 -7.16 -43.27
CA THR A 67 24.99 -6.39 -43.70
C THR A 67 23.66 -7.10 -43.43
N ARG A 68 23.70 -8.38 -43.06
CA ARG A 68 22.52 -9.19 -42.70
C ARG A 68 22.05 -8.97 -41.26
N CYS A 69 22.87 -8.39 -40.40
CA CYS A 69 22.52 -8.03 -39.03
C CYS A 69 22.27 -6.51 -39.01
N LEU A 70 21.17 -6.06 -39.63
CA LEU A 70 20.88 -4.64 -39.73
C LEU A 70 20.74 -4.05 -38.31
N PRO A 71 21.47 -2.98 -37.97
CA PRO A 71 21.43 -2.40 -36.62
C PRO A 71 20.01 -2.04 -36.15
N LEU A 72 19.12 -1.67 -37.08
CA LEU A 72 17.73 -1.36 -36.79
C LEU A 72 16.94 -2.60 -36.33
N ASP A 73 17.10 -3.73 -37.00
CA ASP A 73 16.37 -4.97 -36.68
C ASP A 73 16.80 -5.52 -35.32
N VAL A 74 18.11 -5.44 -35.04
CA VAL A 74 18.67 -5.81 -33.73
C VAL A 74 18.13 -4.88 -32.63
N GLN A 75 18.07 -3.57 -32.87
CA GLN A 75 17.49 -2.62 -31.91
C GLN A 75 16.00 -2.87 -31.67
N LEU A 76 15.24 -3.17 -32.72
CA LEU A 76 13.82 -3.51 -32.60
C LEU A 76 13.63 -4.78 -31.77
N LEU A 77 14.40 -5.84 -32.06
CA LEU A 77 14.35 -7.08 -31.31
C LEU A 77 14.72 -6.87 -29.85
N LYS A 78 15.78 -6.10 -29.56
CA LYS A 78 16.16 -5.72 -28.18
C LYS A 78 15.02 -4.99 -27.46
N GLY A 79 14.36 -4.04 -28.13
CA GLY A 79 13.22 -3.33 -27.59
C GLY A 79 12.02 -4.24 -27.30
N GLN A 80 11.72 -5.17 -28.21
CA GLN A 80 10.65 -6.15 -28.03
C GLN A 80 10.93 -7.10 -26.87
N ILE A 81 12.16 -7.62 -26.77
CA ILE A 81 12.55 -8.51 -25.67
C ILE A 81 12.51 -7.75 -24.33
N SER A 82 13.04 -6.52 -24.27
CA SER A 82 12.97 -5.69 -23.07
C SER A 82 11.52 -5.42 -22.62
N GLY A 83 10.64 -5.09 -23.57
CA GLY A 83 9.21 -4.92 -23.31
C GLY A 83 8.55 -6.21 -22.80
N ALA A 84 8.86 -7.35 -23.42
CA ALA A 84 8.35 -8.65 -23.03
C ALA A 84 8.81 -9.07 -21.62
N ILE A 85 10.10 -8.84 -21.30
CA ILE A 85 10.65 -9.08 -19.96
C ILE A 85 9.83 -8.33 -18.93
N GLY A 86 9.67 -7.02 -19.07
CA GLY A 86 8.96 -6.27 -18.04
C GLY A 86 7.48 -6.64 -17.93
N SER A 87 6.80 -6.91 -19.05
CA SER A 87 5.42 -7.39 -19.01
C SER A 87 5.30 -8.74 -18.30
N TYR A 88 6.26 -9.65 -18.51
CA TYR A 88 6.28 -10.95 -17.85
C TYR A 88 6.47 -10.80 -16.34
N ILE A 89 7.39 -9.94 -15.91
CA ILE A 89 7.65 -9.69 -14.49
C ILE A 89 6.44 -9.03 -13.82
N GLU A 90 5.86 -8.00 -14.43
CA GLU A 90 4.68 -7.29 -13.92
C GLU A 90 3.43 -8.20 -13.85
N ASP A 91 3.36 -9.25 -14.67
CA ASP A 91 2.32 -10.28 -14.61
C ASP A 91 2.56 -11.32 -13.49
N LYS A 92 3.82 -11.69 -13.24
CA LYS A 92 4.17 -12.73 -12.24
C LYS A 92 4.18 -12.21 -10.81
N LEU A 93 4.70 -11.01 -10.57
CA LEU A 93 4.88 -10.49 -9.21
C LEU A 93 3.58 -10.34 -8.39
N PRO A 94 2.41 -9.99 -8.96
CA PRO A 94 1.16 -9.99 -8.20
C PRO A 94 0.83 -11.35 -7.57
N SER A 95 1.12 -12.46 -8.27
CA SER A 95 0.87 -13.79 -7.72
C SER A 95 1.82 -14.12 -6.56
N VAL A 96 3.12 -13.84 -6.73
CA VAL A 96 4.14 -14.00 -5.69
C VAL A 96 3.81 -13.13 -4.47
N TRP A 97 3.41 -11.88 -4.69
CA TRP A 97 2.96 -10.97 -3.64
C TRP A 97 1.84 -11.58 -2.81
N ASN A 98 0.78 -12.06 -3.46
CA ASN A 98 -0.38 -12.63 -2.78
C ASN A 98 -0.06 -13.88 -1.95
N GLU A 99 0.98 -14.63 -2.30
CA GLU A 99 1.43 -15.79 -1.53
C GLU A 99 2.06 -15.39 -0.19
N HIS A 100 2.79 -14.26 -0.17
CA HIS A 100 3.53 -13.78 1.00
C HIS A 100 2.78 -12.72 1.83
N ALA A 101 1.97 -11.87 1.19
CA ALA A 101 1.33 -10.70 1.79
C ALA A 101 -0.02 -10.99 2.47
N LYS A 102 -0.27 -12.23 2.91
CA LYS A 102 -1.58 -12.61 3.49
C LYS A 102 -1.97 -11.76 4.70
N ALA A 103 -0.99 -11.37 5.52
CA ALA A 103 -1.23 -10.50 6.67
C ALA A 103 -1.67 -9.06 6.29
N LEU A 104 -1.46 -8.67 5.03
CA LEU A 104 -1.87 -7.39 4.46
C LEU A 104 -3.16 -7.50 3.62
N ASP A 105 -3.78 -8.68 3.57
CA ASP A 105 -5.07 -8.82 2.89
C ASP A 105 -6.17 -8.07 3.65
N LYS A 106 -7.28 -7.80 2.94
CA LYS A 106 -8.41 -7.04 3.49
C LYS A 106 -8.92 -7.61 4.81
N THR A 107 -9.04 -8.94 4.90
CA THR A 107 -9.62 -9.62 6.06
C THR A 107 -8.71 -9.48 7.27
N SER A 108 -7.41 -9.66 7.07
CA SER A 108 -6.38 -9.53 8.09
C SER A 108 -6.30 -8.10 8.61
N LEU A 109 -6.36 -7.10 7.72
CA LEU A 109 -6.38 -5.69 8.11
C LEU A 109 -7.65 -5.32 8.87
N GLU A 110 -8.84 -5.77 8.42
CA GLU A 110 -10.10 -5.54 9.12
C GLU A 110 -10.05 -6.07 10.55
N TYR A 111 -9.61 -7.32 10.70
CA TYR A 111 -9.44 -7.96 12.01
C TYR A 111 -8.47 -7.19 12.91
N LEU A 112 -7.33 -6.77 12.37
CA LEU A 112 -6.32 -6.00 13.09
C LEU A 112 -6.88 -4.67 13.61
N ILE A 113 -7.54 -3.92 12.74
CA ILE A 113 -8.10 -2.60 13.08
C ILE A 113 -9.20 -2.76 14.13
N GLU A 114 -10.06 -3.77 13.98
CA GLU A 114 -11.12 -4.08 14.94
C GLU A 114 -10.54 -4.47 16.30
N HIS A 115 -9.50 -5.31 16.31
CA HIS A 115 -8.81 -5.72 17.53
C HIS A 115 -8.25 -4.51 18.28
N PHE A 116 -7.48 -3.65 17.62
CA PHE A 116 -6.91 -2.46 18.27
C PHE A 116 -7.97 -1.45 18.68
N ALA A 117 -9.02 -1.25 17.88
CA ALA A 117 -10.12 -0.37 18.26
C ALA A 117 -10.82 -0.85 19.54
N ARG A 118 -11.02 -2.17 19.70
CA ARG A 118 -11.63 -2.77 20.90
C ARG A 118 -10.70 -2.82 22.12
N ASP A 119 -9.39 -2.81 21.90
CA ASP A 119 -8.41 -2.75 22.99
C ASP A 119 -8.27 -1.32 23.54
N LEU A 120 -8.44 -0.31 22.67
CA LEU A 120 -8.35 1.10 23.05
C LEU A 120 -9.68 1.69 23.52
N CYS A 121 -10.80 1.21 22.99
CA CYS A 121 -12.14 1.64 23.35
C CYS A 121 -12.91 0.57 24.14
N PRO A 122 -14.04 0.90 24.80
CA PRO A 122 -14.85 -0.09 25.50
C PRO A 122 -15.17 -1.29 24.59
N PRO A 123 -15.11 -2.54 25.10
CA PRO A 123 -15.26 -3.75 24.30
C PRO A 123 -16.72 -3.93 23.86
N SER A 124 -17.09 -3.22 22.81
CA SER A 124 -18.41 -3.15 22.22
C SER A 124 -18.27 -3.06 20.70
N ASN A 125 -19.24 -3.59 19.96
CA ASN A 125 -19.30 -3.41 18.50
C ASN A 125 -19.64 -1.96 18.12
N VAL A 126 -20.15 -1.19 19.07
CA VAL A 126 -20.51 0.23 18.91
C VAL A 126 -19.75 1.06 19.94
N VAL A 127 -19.04 2.07 19.46
CA VAL A 127 -18.23 2.97 20.30
C VAL A 127 -18.58 4.43 20.01
N LEU A 128 -18.35 5.30 21.00
CA LEU A 128 -18.46 6.74 20.80
C LEU A 128 -17.28 7.26 19.97
N ASN A 129 -17.56 8.14 19.01
CA ASN A 129 -16.55 8.84 18.21
C ASN A 129 -15.48 9.53 19.07
N GLN A 130 -15.88 10.01 20.25
CA GLN A 130 -14.96 10.63 21.21
C GLN A 130 -13.84 9.68 21.65
N CYS A 131 -14.12 8.39 21.83
CA CYS A 131 -13.07 7.43 22.20
C CYS A 131 -12.02 7.29 21.08
N LEU A 132 -12.48 7.17 19.82
CA LEU A 132 -11.56 7.13 18.68
C LEU A 132 -10.83 8.45 18.48
N ALA A 133 -11.42 9.59 18.84
CA ALA A 133 -10.73 10.88 18.80
C ALA A 133 -9.61 10.95 19.86
N GLU A 134 -9.85 10.42 21.05
CA GLU A 134 -8.86 10.38 22.15
C GLU A 134 -7.72 9.39 21.87
N HIS A 135 -8.02 8.24 21.26
CA HIS A 135 -7.04 7.17 20.99
C HIS A 135 -6.61 7.06 19.52
N GLY A 136 -7.04 7.96 18.65
CA GLY A 136 -6.87 7.85 17.20
C GLY A 136 -5.41 7.81 16.76
N GLN A 137 -4.56 8.65 17.34
CA GLN A 137 -3.12 8.64 17.06
C GLN A 137 -2.48 7.31 17.47
N GLN A 138 -2.87 6.76 18.62
CA GLN A 138 -2.36 5.49 19.10
C GLN A 138 -2.82 4.32 18.21
N LEU A 139 -4.10 4.32 17.80
CA LEU A 139 -4.66 3.34 16.87
C LEU A 139 -3.90 3.37 15.53
N LEU A 140 -3.69 4.55 14.95
CA LEU A 140 -2.95 4.72 13.71
C LEU A 140 -1.48 4.34 13.83
N SER A 141 -0.84 4.65 14.97
CA SER A 141 0.52 4.22 15.24
C SER A 141 0.64 2.70 15.24
N TYR A 142 -0.31 1.96 15.84
CA TYR A 142 -0.30 0.50 15.79
C TYR A 142 -0.55 -0.06 14.40
N ILE A 143 -1.53 0.49 13.66
CA ILE A 143 -1.84 0.06 12.30
C ILE A 143 -0.63 0.32 11.38
N SER A 144 -0.09 1.53 11.40
CA SER A 144 1.06 1.92 10.57
C SER A 144 2.29 1.06 10.88
N HIS A 145 2.59 0.83 12.16
CA HIS A 145 3.70 -0.02 12.56
C HIS A 145 3.53 -1.46 12.07
N HIS A 146 2.32 -2.02 12.18
CA HIS A 146 2.04 -3.36 11.69
C HIS A 146 2.21 -3.46 10.17
N ILE A 147 1.62 -2.53 9.41
CA ILE A 147 1.73 -2.50 7.95
C ILE A 147 3.20 -2.35 7.52
N ALA A 148 3.95 -1.45 8.16
CA ALA A 148 5.38 -1.27 7.91
C ALA A 148 6.14 -2.59 8.01
N GLU A 149 5.93 -3.30 9.13
CA GLU A 149 6.67 -4.49 9.45
C GLU A 149 6.30 -5.66 8.52
N GLN A 150 5.01 -5.78 8.20
CA GLN A 150 4.54 -6.79 7.25
C GLN A 150 5.02 -6.50 5.82
N LEU A 151 5.00 -5.24 5.37
CA LEU A 151 5.54 -4.85 4.05
C LEU A 151 7.03 -5.16 3.96
N ARG A 152 7.81 -4.74 4.97
CA ARG A 152 9.25 -4.99 5.05
C ARG A 152 9.57 -6.48 5.01
N THR A 153 8.86 -7.28 5.80
CA THR A 153 9.05 -8.73 5.87
C THR A 153 8.68 -9.40 4.55
N THR A 154 7.51 -9.05 4.00
CA THR A 154 7.01 -9.59 2.72
C THR A 154 8.00 -9.33 1.60
N ILE A 155 8.41 -8.06 1.42
CA ILE A 155 9.33 -7.66 0.36
C ILE A 155 10.68 -8.33 0.53
N SER A 156 11.23 -8.32 1.75
CA SER A 156 12.51 -9.00 2.02
C SER A 156 12.45 -10.47 1.64
N HIS A 157 11.34 -11.15 1.92
CA HIS A 157 11.17 -12.56 1.60
C HIS A 157 11.10 -12.79 0.08
N ILE A 158 10.29 -11.99 -0.63
CA ILE A 158 10.17 -12.05 -2.09
C ILE A 158 11.54 -11.81 -2.76
N VAL A 159 12.25 -10.76 -2.33
CA VAL A 159 13.56 -10.40 -2.89
C VAL A 159 14.60 -11.50 -2.66
N GLN A 160 14.58 -12.16 -1.50
CA GLN A 160 15.54 -13.19 -1.16
C GLN A 160 15.25 -14.55 -1.80
N HIS A 161 13.97 -14.90 -1.97
CA HIS A 161 13.57 -16.27 -2.34
C HIS A 161 12.99 -16.39 -3.75
N ASP A 162 12.23 -15.40 -4.22
CA ASP A 162 11.47 -15.51 -5.47
C ASP A 162 12.14 -14.78 -6.63
N ILE A 163 12.66 -13.57 -6.38
CA ILE A 163 13.31 -12.77 -7.43
C ILE A 163 14.50 -13.47 -8.07
N PRO A 164 15.42 -14.14 -7.33
CA PRO A 164 16.56 -14.82 -7.95
C PRO A 164 16.14 -15.91 -8.94
N HIS A 165 15.15 -16.73 -8.55
CA HIS A 165 14.63 -17.78 -9.42
C HIS A 165 13.89 -17.21 -10.64
N LEU A 166 13.11 -16.14 -10.42
CA LEU A 166 12.44 -15.44 -11.51
C LEU A 166 13.48 -14.88 -12.51
N PHE A 167 14.60 -14.37 -12.00
CA PHE A 167 15.73 -13.88 -12.82
C PHE A 167 16.38 -14.94 -13.67
N GLU A 168 16.77 -16.05 -13.06
CA GLU A 168 17.37 -17.17 -13.78
C GLU A 168 16.41 -17.73 -14.85
N THR A 169 15.12 -17.82 -14.53
CA THR A 169 14.09 -18.27 -15.47
C THR A 169 13.98 -17.31 -16.66
N THR A 170 13.91 -16.00 -16.40
CA THR A 170 13.82 -14.99 -17.47
C THR A 170 15.08 -14.99 -18.33
N GLN A 171 16.28 -15.07 -17.75
CA GLN A 171 17.52 -15.19 -18.50
C GLN A 171 17.52 -16.43 -19.41
N THR A 172 17.12 -17.58 -18.88
CA THR A 172 17.05 -18.84 -19.64
C THR A 172 16.08 -18.73 -20.82
N GLN A 173 14.91 -18.11 -20.60
CA GLN A 173 13.92 -17.88 -21.66
C GLN A 173 14.45 -16.94 -22.74
N VAL A 174 15.11 -15.83 -22.36
CA VAL A 174 15.69 -14.89 -23.32
C VAL A 174 16.82 -15.56 -24.10
N ALA A 175 17.74 -16.26 -23.44
CA ALA A 175 18.81 -17.00 -24.11
C ALA A 175 18.26 -18.01 -25.14
N SER A 176 17.21 -18.75 -24.76
CA SER A 176 16.54 -19.70 -25.67
C SER A 176 15.91 -19.00 -26.86
N LEU A 177 15.33 -17.81 -26.66
CA LEU A 177 14.78 -16.99 -27.74
C LEU A 177 15.89 -16.48 -28.68
N LEU A 178 17.02 -16.04 -28.15
CA LEU A 178 18.15 -15.57 -28.97
C LEU A 178 18.71 -16.68 -29.87
N LEU A 179 18.74 -17.93 -29.41
CA LEU A 179 19.12 -19.08 -30.24
C LEU A 179 18.26 -19.22 -31.50
N HIS A 180 16.98 -18.83 -31.44
CA HIS A 180 16.10 -18.86 -32.61
C HIS A 180 16.43 -17.76 -33.64
N PHE A 181 16.85 -16.59 -33.16
CA PHE A 181 17.21 -15.45 -34.02
C PHE A 181 18.64 -15.50 -34.53
N ASN A 182 19.50 -16.33 -33.92
CA ASN A 182 20.88 -16.52 -34.34
C ASN A 182 20.96 -17.21 -35.70
N HIS A 183 21.71 -16.60 -36.62
CA HIS A 183 21.95 -17.14 -37.95
C HIS A 183 23.38 -16.82 -38.41
N PRO A 184 23.91 -17.47 -39.47
CA PRO A 184 25.23 -17.16 -39.98
C PRO A 184 25.37 -15.67 -40.31
N GLY A 185 26.29 -14.98 -39.64
CA GLY A 185 26.52 -13.54 -39.82
C GLY A 185 25.86 -12.61 -38.78
N CYS A 186 24.97 -13.11 -37.92
CA CYS A 186 24.34 -12.32 -36.86
C CYS A 186 24.22 -13.20 -35.61
N HIS A 187 25.06 -12.92 -34.61
CA HIS A 187 25.05 -13.64 -33.35
C HIS A 187 24.65 -12.68 -32.22
N LEU A 188 23.58 -13.04 -31.53
CA LEU A 188 23.04 -12.38 -30.36
C LEU A 188 23.24 -13.27 -29.15
N GLU A 189 23.71 -12.67 -28.07
CA GLU A 189 23.91 -13.34 -26.80
C GLU A 189 23.52 -12.43 -25.65
N LEU A 190 23.26 -13.01 -24.49
CA LEU A 190 23.09 -12.24 -23.28
C LEU A 190 24.43 -11.63 -22.88
N ASN A 191 24.43 -10.34 -22.58
CA ASN A 191 25.57 -9.69 -21.97
C ASN A 191 25.71 -10.21 -20.53
N HIS A 192 26.56 -11.21 -20.35
CA HIS A 192 27.00 -11.60 -19.02
C HIS A 192 28.03 -10.56 -18.55
N SER A 193 27.55 -9.42 -18.07
CA SER A 193 28.37 -8.53 -17.24
C SER A 193 28.98 -9.40 -16.15
N SER A 194 30.32 -9.50 -16.12
CA SER A 194 31.07 -10.44 -15.28
C SER A 194 30.92 -10.21 -13.77
N ASN A 195 30.06 -9.28 -13.37
CA ASN A 195 29.70 -9.07 -11.99
C ASN A 195 28.43 -9.89 -11.69
N ASN A 196 28.62 -11.17 -11.37
CA ASN A 196 27.69 -12.02 -10.64
C ASN A 196 27.44 -11.46 -9.22
N ASN A 197 27.21 -10.16 -9.09
CA ASN A 197 27.14 -9.50 -7.81
C ASN A 197 25.66 -9.27 -7.49
N PRO A 198 25.11 -9.94 -6.47
CA PRO A 198 23.73 -9.75 -6.02
C PRO A 198 23.47 -8.34 -5.44
N THR A 199 24.44 -7.41 -5.55
CA THR A 199 24.35 -6.02 -5.08
C THR A 199 23.16 -5.26 -5.63
N TRP A 200 22.61 -5.64 -6.79
CA TRP A 200 21.39 -4.99 -7.31
C TRP A 200 20.14 -5.38 -6.50
N LEU A 201 20.09 -6.58 -5.91
CA LEU A 201 19.02 -6.98 -4.99
C LEU A 201 19.10 -6.20 -3.68
N ASP A 202 20.31 -5.92 -3.20
CA ASP A 202 20.53 -5.03 -2.05
C ASP A 202 20.07 -3.60 -2.36
N LEU A 203 20.41 -3.07 -3.55
CA LEU A 203 19.95 -1.76 -4.01
C LEU A 203 18.43 -1.67 -4.16
N VAL A 204 17.79 -2.75 -4.62
CA VAL A 204 16.34 -2.86 -4.68
C VAL A 204 15.75 -2.81 -3.27
N THR A 205 16.32 -3.56 -2.34
CA THR A 205 15.88 -3.58 -0.93
C THR A 205 16.02 -2.20 -0.28
N ASP A 206 17.12 -1.48 -0.55
CA ASP A 206 17.36 -0.13 -0.05
C ASP A 206 16.41 0.90 -0.66
N MET A 207 16.18 0.85 -1.97
CA MET A 207 15.22 1.73 -2.65
C MET A 207 13.81 1.54 -2.08
N ILE A 208 13.37 0.30 -1.93
CA ILE A 208 12.04 0.00 -1.40
C ILE A 208 11.94 0.37 0.08
N SER A 209 13.04 0.25 0.84
CA SER A 209 13.07 0.70 2.23
C SER A 209 12.88 2.21 2.36
N HIS A 210 13.32 3.00 1.37
CA HIS A 210 13.00 4.43 1.31
C HIS A 210 11.53 4.67 0.96
N ASP A 211 11.00 3.98 -0.04
CA ASP A 211 9.60 4.13 -0.47
C ASP A 211 8.61 3.68 0.62
N ILE A 212 8.95 2.65 1.42
CA ILE A 212 8.17 2.26 2.60
C ILE A 212 8.14 3.37 3.64
N LYS A 213 9.26 4.08 3.87
CA LYS A 213 9.27 5.20 4.82
C LYS A 213 8.37 6.33 4.37
N ASP A 214 8.35 6.63 3.08
CA ASP A 214 7.48 7.66 2.51
C ASP A 214 6.00 7.22 2.58
N LEU A 215 5.71 5.94 2.32
CA LEU A 215 4.39 5.36 2.52
C LEU A 215 3.92 5.49 3.98
N LEU A 216 4.80 5.24 4.94
CA LEU A 216 4.49 5.35 6.37
C LEU A 216 4.28 6.79 6.81
N HIS A 217 5.01 7.73 6.19
CA HIS A 217 4.77 9.15 6.39
C HIS A 217 3.36 9.55 5.90
N ASP A 218 2.91 8.99 4.77
CA ASP A 218 1.55 9.22 4.27
C ASP A 218 0.47 8.48 5.09
N VAL A 219 0.76 7.30 5.65
CA VAL A 219 -0.13 6.65 6.63
C VAL A 219 -0.23 7.50 7.91
N GLY A 220 0.83 8.21 8.30
CA GLY A 220 0.78 9.18 9.40
C GLY A 220 -0.16 10.37 9.13
N ARG A 221 -0.41 10.71 7.86
CA ARG A 221 -1.40 11.73 7.47
C ARG A 221 -2.86 11.25 7.56
N ILE A 222 -3.08 9.97 7.87
CA ILE A 222 -4.42 9.42 8.12
C ILE A 222 -5.02 10.01 9.41
N GLU A 223 -4.26 10.67 10.28
CA GLU A 223 -4.78 11.30 11.50
C GLU A 223 -5.99 12.21 11.23
N ASP A 224 -5.93 13.04 10.18
CA ASP A 224 -7.05 13.91 9.77
C ASP A 224 -8.23 13.11 9.15
N SER A 225 -7.98 11.88 8.71
CA SER A 225 -8.94 10.99 8.06
C SER A 225 -9.67 10.05 9.01
N VAL A 226 -9.13 9.75 10.20
CA VAL A 226 -9.80 8.87 11.21
C VAL A 226 -11.19 9.38 11.54
N TYR A 227 -11.32 10.70 11.73
CA TYR A 227 -12.62 11.30 12.01
C TYR A 227 -13.58 11.19 10.82
N GLN A 228 -13.09 11.32 9.58
CA GLN A 228 -13.90 11.12 8.38
C GLN A 228 -14.37 9.68 8.26
N PHE A 229 -13.50 8.71 8.54
CA PHE A 229 -13.86 7.30 8.57
C PHE A 229 -14.88 6.98 9.67
N ALA A 230 -14.74 7.61 10.85
CA ALA A 230 -15.71 7.50 11.92
C ALA A 230 -17.08 8.03 11.51
N ILE A 231 -17.15 9.19 10.83
CA ILE A 231 -18.42 9.72 10.29
C ILE A 231 -19.06 8.73 9.31
N LEU A 232 -18.27 8.15 8.40
CA LEU A 232 -18.77 7.17 7.43
C LEU A 232 -19.23 5.86 8.10
N ALA A 233 -18.73 5.57 9.31
CA ALA A 233 -19.10 4.41 10.12
C ALA A 233 -20.25 4.68 11.12
N LYS A 234 -20.78 5.90 11.16
CA LYS A 234 -21.87 6.30 12.07
C LYS A 234 -23.06 5.34 11.95
N THR A 235 -23.59 4.90 13.10
CA THR A 235 -24.80 4.09 13.15
C THR A 235 -26.02 4.96 12.96
N SER A 236 -27.09 4.42 12.37
CA SER A 236 -28.38 5.11 12.25
C SER A 236 -29.09 5.28 13.60
N ALA A 237 -28.53 4.74 14.69
CA ALA A 237 -29.07 4.75 16.03
C ALA A 237 -28.41 5.84 16.90
N SER A 238 -28.16 7.05 16.35
CA SER A 238 -27.91 8.19 17.25
C SER A 238 -29.21 8.50 18.00
N PRO A 239 -29.18 8.71 19.34
CA PRO A 239 -30.35 9.13 20.07
C PRO A 239 -30.83 10.46 19.47
N SER A 240 -32.07 10.48 19.03
CA SER A 240 -32.79 11.71 18.77
C SER A 240 -32.61 12.61 19.99
N SER A 241 -32.10 13.82 19.77
CA SER A 241 -32.20 14.93 20.71
C SER A 241 -33.68 15.18 21.01
N THR A 242 -34.23 14.44 21.96
CA THR A 242 -35.60 14.64 22.45
C THR A 242 -35.55 14.91 23.94
N SER A 243 -36.06 16.09 24.28
CA SER A 243 -36.48 16.52 25.62
C SER A 243 -35.41 17.09 26.55
N LEU A 244 -35.18 18.40 26.41
CA LEU A 244 -35.05 19.30 27.56
C LEU A 244 -35.74 20.64 27.24
N ASN A 245 -37.01 20.56 26.82
CA ASN A 245 -37.94 21.68 26.94
C ASN A 245 -38.74 21.49 28.22
N ASN A 246 -38.17 21.92 29.35
CA ASN A 246 -38.92 22.18 30.58
C ASN A 246 -38.47 23.54 31.12
N HIS A 247 -38.80 24.61 30.39
CA HIS A 247 -38.92 25.92 31.01
C HIS A 247 -40.21 25.94 31.83
N ARG A 248 -40.03 25.62 33.12
CA ARG A 248 -40.98 25.91 34.20
C ARG A 248 -41.28 27.42 34.17
N LEU A 249 -42.54 27.75 33.88
CA LEU A 249 -43.15 29.04 34.18
C LEU A 249 -42.96 29.30 35.69
N ILE A 250 -42.34 30.44 36.03
CA ILE A 250 -42.34 30.98 37.39
C ILE A 250 -43.58 31.86 37.50
N ASP A 251 -44.62 31.36 38.17
CA ASP A 251 -45.72 32.18 38.66
C ASP A 251 -45.26 32.96 39.91
N THR A 252 -45.20 34.27 39.79
CA THR A 252 -45.07 35.21 40.92
C THR A 252 -46.44 35.48 41.55
N PRO A 253 -46.62 35.36 42.89
CA PRO A 253 -47.81 35.86 43.55
C PRO A 253 -47.65 37.34 43.91
N HIS A 254 -48.63 38.15 43.50
CA HIS A 254 -48.90 39.47 44.05
C HIS A 254 -49.33 39.34 45.51
N HIS A 255 -48.59 39.98 46.43
CA HIS A 255 -49.11 40.35 47.75
C HIS A 255 -49.44 41.83 47.76
N THR A 256 -50.74 42.12 47.87
CA THR A 256 -51.32 43.36 48.35
C THR A 256 -51.27 43.40 49.88
N LEU A 257 -50.65 44.43 50.43
CA LEU A 257 -51.15 45.31 51.50
C LEU A 257 -50.11 46.40 51.79
#